data_AF-A0A6L2Q7C0-F1
#
_entry.id   AF-A0A6L2Q7C0-F1
#
_cell.length_a   1.000
_cell.length_b   1.000
_cell.length_c   1.000
_cell.angle_alpha   90.00
_cell.angle_beta   90.00
_cell.angle_gamma   90.00
#
_symmetry.space_group_name_H-M   'P 1'
#
loop_
_entity.id
_entity.type
_entity.pdbx_description
1 polymer ?
#
loop_
_entity_poly.entity_id
_entity_poly.type
_entity_poly.pdbx_seq_one_letter_code
_entity_poly.pdbx_strand_id
1 'polypeptide(L)' 'MDQNSTGFMYLENKFPGISNAKIKEGVFVGPQIRELIQNVKFEDQLSEVVKAAWKSFKSVTTSFWGKS' A
#
# COMPACT_ATOMS: atom_id res chain seq x y z
N MET A 1 -6.58 -3.14 -7.29
CA MET A 1 -5.29 -3.78 -7.60
C MET A 1 -5.55 -5.16 -8.20
N ASP A 2 -4.77 -5.61 -9.18
CA ASP A 2 -4.91 -6.97 -9.72
C ASP A 2 -4.44 -8.00 -8.67
N GLN A 3 -5.23 -9.06 -8.44
CA GLN A 3 -4.94 -10.11 -7.46
C GLN A 3 -3.70 -10.94 -7.85
N ASN A 4 -3.35 -10.94 -9.14
CA ASN A 4 -2.17 -11.63 -9.66
C ASN A 4 -0.94 -10.70 -9.72
N SER A 5 -1.04 -9.46 -9.25
CA SER A 5 0.10 -8.54 -9.23
C SER A 5 1.07 -8.86 -8.09
N THR A 6 2.35 -8.61 -8.31
CA THR A 6 3.42 -8.74 -7.31
C THR A 6 3.12 -7.94 -6.04
N GLY A 7 2.57 -6.74 -6.17
CA GLY A 7 2.19 -5.94 -5.01
C GLY A 7 1.01 -6.50 -4.22
N PHE A 8 0.07 -7.21 -4.87
CA PHE A 8 -1.03 -7.87 -4.16
C PHE A 8 -0.52 -9.06 -3.35
N MET A 9 0.29 -9.92 -3.98
CA MET A 9 0.95 -11.04 -3.29
C MET A 9 1.85 -10.56 -2.15
N TYR A 10 2.51 -9.41 -2.31
CA TYR A 10 3.28 -8.80 -1.24
C TYR A 10 2.40 -8.43 -0.04
N LEU A 11 1.23 -7.82 -0.29
CA LEU A 11 0.29 -7.42 0.77
C LEU A 11 -0.31 -8.64 1.49
N GLU A 12 -0.63 -9.72 0.76
CA GLU A 12 -1.10 -10.98 1.35
C GLU A 12 -0.06 -11.56 2.33
N ASN A 13 1.21 -11.59 1.92
CA ASN A 13 2.29 -12.10 2.76
C ASN A 13 2.62 -11.17 3.94
N LYS A 14 2.55 -9.85 3.71
CA LYS A 14 2.84 -8.82 4.71
C LYS A 14 1.77 -8.79 5.80
N PHE A 15 0.51 -8.99 5.42
CA PHE A 15 -0.64 -8.90 6.32
C PHE A 15 -1.54 -10.14 6.22
N PRO A 16 -1.10 -11.30 6.73
CA PRO A 16 -1.83 -12.57 6.58
C PRO A 16 -3.21 -12.58 7.24
N GLY A 17 -3.50 -11.62 8.14
CA GLY A 17 -4.82 -11.45 8.77
C GLY A 17 -5.80 -10.59 7.98
N ILE A 18 -5.39 -10.01 6.84
CA ILE A 18 -6.28 -9.21 6.00
C ILE A 18 -6.80 -10.09 4.86
N SER A 19 -8.13 -10.19 4.73
CA SER A 19 -8.76 -10.90 3.63
C SER A 19 -8.39 -10.30 2.27
N ASN A 20 -8.26 -11.14 1.25
CA ASN A 20 -7.94 -10.73 -0.12
C ASN A 20 -8.92 -9.66 -0.66
N ALA A 21 -10.19 -9.72 -0.27
CA ALA A 21 -11.19 -8.69 -0.63
C ALA A 21 -10.81 -7.31 -0.08
N LYS A 22 -10.41 -7.20 1.19
CA LYS A 22 -9.93 -5.94 1.80
C LYS A 22 -8.65 -5.44 1.13
N ILE A 23 -7.72 -6.32 0.79
CA ILE A 23 -6.49 -5.95 0.04
C ILE A 23 -6.87 -5.38 -1.33
N LYS A 24 -7.82 -6.03 -2.03
CA LYS A 24 -8.27 -5.62 -3.37
C LYS A 24 -8.92 -4.24 -3.38
N GLU A 25 -9.75 -3.98 -2.36
CA GLU A 25 -10.44 -2.70 -2.13
C GLU A 25 -9.56 -1.64 -1.45
N GLY A 26 -8.31 -1.98 -1.08
CA GLY A 26 -7.39 -1.04 -0.42
C GLY A 26 -7.80 -0.66 1.01
N VAL A 27 -8.53 -1.53 1.70
CA VAL A 27 -9.02 -1.29 3.07
C VAL A 27 -7.95 -1.67 4.08
N PHE A 28 -7.30 -0.63 4.64
CA PHE A 28 -6.26 -0.75 5.66
C PHE A 28 -6.54 0.19 6.83
N VAL A 29 -6.08 -0.17 8.02
CA VAL A 29 -6.14 0.73 9.19
C VAL A 29 -4.93 1.67 9.22
N GLY A 30 -5.03 2.78 9.95
CA GLY A 30 -3.98 3.80 10.05
C GLY A 30 -2.55 3.25 10.26
N PRO A 31 -2.31 2.34 11.22
CA PRO A 31 -1.00 1.71 11.41
C PRO A 31 -0.47 0.95 10.20
N GLN A 32 -1.33 0.21 9.48
CA GLN A 32 -0.93 -0.53 8.28
C GLN A 32 -0.57 0.41 7.13
N ILE A 33 -1.32 1.50 6.98
CA ILE A 33 -1.01 2.54 5.99
C ILE A 33 0.33 3.19 6.31
N ARG A 34 0.61 3.52 7.59
CA ARG A 34 1.89 4.08 8.04
C ARG A 34 3.05 3.17 7.67
N GLU A 35 2.90 1.89 7.96
CA GLU A 35 3.90 0.88 7.64
C GLU A 35 4.13 0.78 6.12
N LEU A 36 3.08 0.77 5.31
CA LEU A 36 3.20 0.72 3.85
C LEU A 36 3.87 1.96 3.26
N ILE A 37 3.56 3.16 3.75
CA ILE A 37 4.16 4.42 3.28
C ILE A 37 5.68 4.42 3.49
N GLN A 38 6.17 3.84 4.59
CA GLN A 38 7.59 3.74 4.92
C GLN A 38 8.30 2.58 4.22
N ASN A 39 7.56 1.65 3.63
CA ASN A 39 8.10 0.41 3.09
C ASN A 39 8.48 0.56 1.60
N VAL A 40 9.76 0.87 1.35
CA VAL A 40 10.32 0.99 0.00
C VAL A 40 10.14 -0.30 -0.81
N LYS A 41 10.28 -1.47 -0.18
CA LYS A 41 10.14 -2.77 -0.86
C LYS A 41 8.75 -2.96 -1.45
N PHE A 42 7.71 -2.44 -0.79
CA PHE A 42 6.35 -2.51 -1.31
C PHE A 42 6.20 -1.68 -2.60
N GLU A 43 6.77 -0.48 -2.63
CA GLU A 43 6.74 0.37 -3.82
C GLU A 43 7.41 -0.29 -5.02
N ASP A 44 8.49 -1.04 -4.80
CA ASP A 44 9.18 -1.81 -5.84
C ASP A 44 8.33 -2.96 -6.39
N GLN A 45 7.34 -3.45 -5.64
CA GLN A 45 6.41 -4.48 -6.12
C GLN A 45 5.29 -3.93 -6.99
N LEU A 46 5.15 -2.61 -7.13
CA LEU A 46 4.07 -1.98 -7.88
C LEU A 46 4.45 -1.81 -9.36
N SER A 47 3.48 -2.04 -10.26
CA SER A 47 3.60 -1.65 -11.66
C SER A 47 3.71 -0.13 -11.78
N GLU A 48 4.29 0.38 -12.87
CA GLU A 48 4.55 1.82 -13.01
C GLU A 48 3.31 2.70 -12.86
N VAL A 49 2.15 2.25 -13.38
CA VAL A 49 0.87 2.96 -13.23
C VAL A 49 0.43 3.02 -11.76
N VAL A 50 0.50 1.90 -11.05
CA VAL A 50 0.11 1.83 -9.63
C VAL A 50 1.12 2.56 -8.75
N LYS A 51 2.40 2.50 -9.09
CA LYS A 51 3.50 3.21 -8.42
C LYS A 51 3.32 4.72 -8.51
N ALA A 52 2.90 5.24 -9.67
CA ALA A 52 2.58 6.66 -9.83
C ALA A 52 1.41 7.09 -8.91
N ALA A 53 0.32 6.33 -8.92
CA ALA A 53 -0.82 6.59 -8.03
C ALA A 53 -0.43 6.48 -6.54
N TRP A 54 0.40 5.50 -6.19
CA TRP A 54 0.94 5.31 -4.84
C TRP A 54 1.80 6.49 -4.38
N LYS A 55 2.67 7.03 -5.24
CA LYS A 55 3.45 8.23 -4.93
C LYS A 55 2.56 9.44 -4.63
N SER A 56 1.50 9.65 -5.42
CA SER A 56 0.50 10.70 -5.14
C SER A 56 -0.19 10.48 -3.80
N PHE A 57 -0.60 9.24 -3.50
CA PHE A 57 -1.20 8.87 -2.23
C PHE A 57 -0.26 9.13 -1.03
N LYS A 58 1.01 8.71 -1.13
CA LYS A 58 2.04 8.99 -0.12
C LYS A 58 2.21 10.49 0.14
N SER A 59 2.20 11.32 -0.91
CA SER A 59 2.34 12.77 -0.76
C SER A 59 1.18 13.40 0.01
N VAL A 60 -0.06 12.98 -0.29
CA VAL A 60 -1.26 13.50 0.40
C VAL A 60 -1.29 13.02 1.86
N THR A 61 -1.00 11.74 2.10
CA THR A 61 -1.02 11.15 3.44
C THR A 61 0.07 11.68 4.36
N THR A 62 1.29 11.88 3.85
CA THR A 62 2.38 12.51 4.62
C THR A 62 2.06 13.97 4.98
N SER A 63 1.37 14.70 4.10
CA SER A 63 0.90 16.05 4.39
C SER A 63 -0.22 16.06 5.44
N PHE A 64 -1.13 15.09 5.38
CA PHE A 64 -2.25 14.95 6.32
C PHE A 64 -1.80 14.63 7.75
N TRP A 65 -0.70 13.91 7.92
CA TRP A 65 -0.22 13.50 9.25
C TRP A 65 0.64 14.55 9.97
N GLY A 66 0.95 15.66 9.31
CA GLY A 66 1.82 16.70 9.85
C GLY A 66 3.27 16.22 9.93
N LYS A 67 4.20 17.07 9.50
CA LYS A 67 5.60 16.91 9.90
C LYS A 67 5.67 17.33 11.37
N SER A 68 5.56 16.36 12.29
CA SER A 68 5.94 16.61 13.68
C SER A 68 7.45 16.63 13.83
#